data_AF-A0A067NWH3-F1
#
_entry.id   AF-A0A067NWH3-F1
#
_cell.length_a   1.000
_cell.length_b   1.000
_cell.length_c   1.000
_cell.angle_alpha   90.00
_cell.angle_beta   90.00
_cell.angle_gamma   90.00
#
_symmetry.space_group_name_H-M   'P 1'
#
loop_
_entity.id
_entity.type
_entity.pdbx_description
1 polymer ?
#
loop_
_entity_poly.entity_id
_entity_poly.type
_entity_poly.pdbx_seq_one_letter_code
_entity_poly.pdbx_strand_id
1 'polypeptide(L)'
;MYDPIKTSLGALHISSGISAFFLGCLVLQAYRYFSDYPRDSKWIKSLIALMLLSELALHMTITEVSYIMTIIHAGDPFVFLHISSSQLAPPLFLSVLAIPMNEIFYYWRIYRLNQEAGPTAHYVDGLIPQMLSFILVRVPPSKLDVSADLWIA
;
A
#
# COMPACT_ATOMS: atom_id res chain seq x y z
N MET A 1 -19.23 -12.55 -27.66
CA MET A 1 -18.95 -11.12 -27.88
C MET A 1 -18.52 -10.56 -26.53
N TYR A 2 -17.29 -10.06 -26.42
CA TYR A 2 -16.71 -9.60 -25.17
C TYR A 2 -17.10 -8.14 -24.99
N ASP A 3 -17.88 -7.81 -23.95
CA ASP A 3 -18.31 -6.44 -23.72
C ASP A 3 -17.17 -5.69 -23.01
N PRO A 4 -16.48 -4.73 -23.67
CA PRO A 4 -15.32 -4.06 -23.09
C PRO A 4 -15.66 -3.31 -21.81
N ILE A 5 -16.89 -2.80 -21.71
CA ILE A 5 -17.41 -2.06 -20.57
C ILE A 5 -17.48 -2.92 -19.31
N LYS A 6 -18.02 -4.15 -19.43
CA LYS A 6 -18.15 -5.08 -18.29
C LYS A 6 -16.78 -5.48 -17.75
N THR A 7 -15.80 -5.63 -18.64
CA THR A 7 -14.44 -6.01 -18.26
C THR A 7 -13.73 -4.90 -17.53
N SER A 8 -13.81 -3.66 -18.03
CA SER A 8 -13.19 -2.51 -17.38
C SER A 8 -13.82 -2.20 -16.01
N LEU A 9 -15.16 -2.28 -15.90
CA LEU A 9 -15.87 -2.13 -14.62
C LEU A 9 -15.53 -3.26 -13.63
N GLY A 10 -15.47 -4.50 -14.12
CA GLY A 10 -15.05 -5.64 -13.32
C GLY A 10 -13.63 -5.50 -12.80
N ALA A 11 -12.69 -5.06 -13.65
CA ALA A 11 -11.32 -4.78 -13.26
C ALA A 11 -11.22 -3.66 -12.22
N LEU A 12 -12.02 -2.59 -12.36
CA LEU A 12 -12.11 -1.50 -11.38
C LEU A 12 -12.61 -1.98 -10.01
N HIS A 13 -13.60 -2.86 -9.98
CA HIS A 13 -14.09 -3.46 -8.74
C HIS A 13 -13.07 -4.36 -8.06
N ILE A 14 -12.40 -5.22 -8.84
CA ILE A 14 -11.37 -6.11 -8.30
C ILE A 14 -10.20 -5.28 -7.76
N SER A 15 -9.75 -4.25 -8.48
CA SER A 15 -8.65 -3.39 -8.04
C SER A 15 -9.00 -2.58 -6.80
N SER A 16 -10.23 -2.07 -6.70
CA SER A 16 -10.73 -1.42 -5.49
C SER A 16 -10.70 -2.38 -4.29
N GLY A 17 -11.20 -3.61 -4.43
CA GLY A 17 -11.14 -4.62 -3.37
C GLY A 17 -9.71 -4.94 -2.92
N ILE A 18 -8.78 -5.09 -3.86
CA ILE A 18 -7.36 -5.29 -3.57
C ILE A 18 -6.76 -4.08 -2.84
N SER A 19 -7.08 -2.86 -3.28
CA SER A 19 -6.65 -1.63 -2.63
C SER A 19 -7.13 -1.54 -1.17
N ALA A 20 -8.38 -1.93 -0.89
CA ALA A 20 -8.92 -1.98 0.47
C ALA A 20 -8.13 -2.94 1.38
N PHE A 21 -7.71 -4.09 0.84
CA PHE A 21 -6.87 -5.05 1.58
C PHE A 21 -5.50 -4.45 1.94
N PHE A 22 -4.84 -3.78 0.98
CA PHE A 22 -3.56 -3.11 1.24
C PHE A 22 -3.70 -1.94 2.22
N LEU A 23 -4.80 -1.19 2.17
CA LEU A 23 -5.11 -0.17 3.18
C LEU A 23 -5.19 -0.79 4.58
N GLY A 24 -5.82 -1.96 4.73
CA GLY A 24 -5.83 -2.70 6.00
C GLY A 24 -4.43 -3.09 6.48
N CYS A 25 -3.57 -3.55 5.57
CA CYS A 25 -2.15 -3.82 5.87
C CYS A 25 -1.40 -2.55 6.31
N LEU A 26 -1.66 -1.42 5.67
CA LEU A 26 -1.05 -0.13 6.02
C LEU A 26 -1.47 0.33 7.42
N VAL A 27 -2.76 0.19 7.76
CA VAL A 27 -3.27 0.48 9.11
C VAL A 27 -2.56 -0.36 10.16
N LEU A 28 -2.39 -1.66 9.91
CA LEU A 28 -1.69 -2.56 10.84
C LEU A 28 -0.22 -2.17 11.01
N GLN A 29 0.46 -1.76 9.93
CA GLN A 29 1.84 -1.29 9.99
C GLN A 29 1.95 0.02 10.79
N ALA A 30 1.06 0.98 10.55
CA ALA A 30 1.00 2.22 11.30
C ALA A 30 0.74 1.97 12.79
N TYR A 31 -0.23 1.10 13.10
CA TYR A 31 -0.55 0.70 14.48
C TYR A 31 0.66 0.10 15.20
N ARG A 32 1.35 -0.85 14.58
CA ARG A 32 2.58 -1.43 15.15
C ARG A 32 3.66 -0.38 15.38
N TYR A 33 3.87 0.52 14.43
CA TYR A 33 4.85 1.59 14.59
C TYR A 33 4.52 2.50 15.78
N PHE A 34 3.26 2.88 15.96
CA PHE A 34 2.83 3.69 17.11
C PHE A 34 2.98 2.95 18.45
N SER A 35 2.79 1.63 18.46
CA SER A 35 2.92 0.77 19.65
C SER A 35 4.38 0.52 20.03
N ASP A 36 5.23 0.16 19.07
CA ASP A 36 6.59 -0.30 19.32
C ASP A 36 7.59 0.85 19.52
N TYR A 37 7.31 2.03 18.93
CA TYR A 37 8.20 3.20 18.99
C TYR A 37 7.50 4.42 19.66
N PRO A 38 7.15 4.35 20.96
CA PRO A 38 6.47 5.44 21.65
C PRO A 38 7.35 6.69 21.78
N ARG A 39 8.68 6.54 21.83
CA ARG A 39 9.67 7.62 22.01
C ARG A 39 10.16 8.27 20.72
N ASP A 40 9.74 7.79 19.55
CA ASP A 40 10.16 8.37 18.27
C ASP A 40 9.59 9.78 18.05
N SER A 41 10.29 10.55 17.21
CA SER A 41 9.97 11.95 16.94
C SER A 41 8.53 12.11 16.44
N LYS A 42 7.83 13.14 16.95
CA LYS A 42 6.46 13.48 16.55
C LYS A 42 6.34 13.77 15.05
N TRP A 43 7.44 14.19 14.41
CA TRP A 43 7.52 14.41 12.97
C TRP A 43 7.28 13.15 12.15
N ILE A 44 7.95 12.03 12.48
CA ILE A 44 7.77 10.76 11.76
C ILE A 44 6.36 10.22 12.00
N LYS A 45 5.86 10.34 13.24
CA LYS A 45 4.49 9.99 13.59
C LYS A 45 3.45 10.77 12.78
N SER A 46 3.68 12.07 12.59
CA SER A 46 2.82 12.92 11.76
C SER A 46 2.88 12.54 10.28
N LEU A 47 4.06 12.18 9.75
CA LEU A 47 4.22 11.71 8.37
C LEU A 47 3.46 10.41 8.12
N ILE A 48 3.52 9.45 9.05
CA ILE A 48 2.79 8.18 8.94
C ILE A 48 1.27 8.41 8.99
N ALA A 49 0.81 9.29 9.88
CA ALA A 49 -0.61 9.65 9.94
C ALA A 49 -1.08 10.33 8.64
N LEU A 50 -0.28 11.24 8.09
CA LEU A 50 -0.59 11.91 6.82
C LEU A 50 -0.62 10.91 5.66
N MET A 51 0.35 9.99 5.59
CA MET A 51 0.38 8.92 4.60
C MET A 51 -0.87 8.05 4.66
N LEU A 52 -1.29 7.63 5.87
CA LEU A 52 -2.50 6.85 6.07
C LEU A 52 -3.77 7.61 5.61
N LEU A 53 -3.86 8.89 5.94
CA LEU A 53 -4.99 9.74 5.53
C LEU A 53 -5.03 9.94 4.01
N SER A 54 -3.88 10.13 3.36
CA SER A 54 -3.78 10.26 1.90
C SER A 54 -4.22 8.99 1.19
N GLU A 55 -3.78 7.82 1.66
CA GLU A 55 -4.17 6.52 1.09
C GLU A 55 -5.68 6.26 1.29
N LEU A 56 -6.21 6.60 2.47
CA LEU A 56 -7.64 6.48 2.74
C LEU A 56 -8.46 7.41 1.85
N ALA A 57 -8.03 8.65 1.65
CA ALA A 57 -8.68 9.60 0.76
C ALA A 57 -8.65 9.11 -0.71
N LEU A 58 -7.50 8.57 -1.15
CA LEU A 58 -7.37 7.96 -2.49
C LEU A 58 -8.37 6.81 -2.66
N HIS A 59 -8.43 5.89 -1.71
CA HIS A 59 -9.33 4.75 -1.76
C HIS A 59 -10.81 5.17 -1.77
N MET A 60 -11.18 6.19 -0.98
CA MET A 60 -12.53 6.75 -0.96
C MET A 60 -12.94 7.35 -2.31
N THR A 61 -12.07 8.13 -2.95
CA THR A 61 -12.36 8.75 -4.26
C THR A 61 -12.48 7.70 -5.37
N ILE A 62 -11.67 6.64 -5.36
CA ILE A 62 -11.80 5.51 -6.30
C ILE A 62 -13.14 4.80 -6.10
N THR A 63 -13.53 4.58 -4.84
CA THR A 63 -14.81 3.92 -4.51
C THR A 63 -16.01 4.76 -4.92
N GLU A 64 -15.92 6.09 -4.77
CA GLU A 64 -16.94 7.03 -5.26
C GLU A 64 -17.10 6.97 -6.77
N VAL A 65 -16.00 7.04 -7.53
CA VAL A 65 -16.03 6.88 -9.00
C VAL A 65 -16.65 5.54 -9.38
N SER A 66 -16.26 4.47 -8.70
CA SER A 66 -16.82 3.15 -8.93
C SER A 66 -18.34 3.08 -8.68
N TYR A 67 -18.83 3.71 -7.61
CA TYR A 67 -20.25 3.79 -7.29
C TYR A 67 -21.04 4.54 -8.36
N ILE A 68 -20.52 5.66 -8.86
CA ILE A 68 -21.15 6.46 -9.91
C ILE A 68 -21.26 5.65 -11.20
N MET A 69 -20.18 4.97 -11.58
CA MET A 69 -20.11 4.13 -12.78
C MET A 69 -21.06 2.93 -12.73
N THR A 70 -21.26 2.34 -11.56
CA THR A 70 -21.97 1.06 -11.45
C THR A 70 -23.41 1.18 -11.00
N ILE A 71 -23.73 2.18 -10.17
CA ILE A 71 -25.07 2.36 -9.61
C ILE A 71 -25.81 3.51 -10.31
N ILE A 72 -25.19 4.69 -10.42
CA ILE A 72 -25.89 5.88 -10.96
C ILE A 72 -26.10 5.74 -12.46
N HIS A 73 -25.06 5.35 -13.20
CA HIS A 73 -25.10 5.19 -14.66
C HIS A 73 -25.24 3.71 -15.08
N ALA A 74 -25.96 2.92 -14.28
CA ALA A 74 -26.16 1.51 -14.55
C ALA A 74 -26.87 1.29 -15.90
N GLY A 75 -26.27 0.47 -16.77
CA GLY A 75 -26.86 0.09 -18.06
C GLY A 75 -26.58 1.05 -19.21
N ASP A 76 -25.90 2.18 -18.98
CA ASP A 76 -25.49 3.09 -20.05
C ASP A 76 -24.19 2.60 -20.73
N PRO A 77 -24.21 2.31 -22.04
CA PRO A 77 -23.00 1.93 -22.77
C PRO A 77 -21.96 3.05 -22.89
N PHE A 78 -22.32 4.31 -22.62
CA PHE A 78 -21.45 5.48 -22.68
C PHE A 78 -21.03 6.00 -21.30
N VAL A 79 -21.04 5.13 -20.28
CA VAL A 79 -20.74 5.49 -18.89
C VAL A 79 -19.39 6.23 -18.70
N PHE A 80 -18.36 5.89 -19.47
CA PHE A 80 -17.06 6.55 -19.40
C PHE A 80 -17.06 8.00 -19.92
N LEU A 81 -17.99 8.37 -20.80
CA LEU A 81 -18.14 9.75 -21.30
C LEU A 81 -18.86 10.65 -20.29
N HIS A 82 -19.61 10.06 -19.35
CA HIS A 82 -20.31 10.78 -18.30
C HIS A 82 -19.39 11.12 -17.11
N ILE A 83 -18.18 10.55 -17.05
CA ILE A 83 -17.19 10.94 -16.05
C ILE A 83 -16.73 12.36 -16.36
N SER A 84 -17.07 13.28 -15.47
CA SER A 84 -16.51 14.63 -15.53
C SER A 84 -15.04 14.60 -15.11
N SER A 85 -14.22 15.45 -15.71
CA SER A 85 -12.81 15.62 -15.29
C SER A 85 -12.68 15.99 -13.81
N SER A 86 -13.71 16.62 -13.23
CA SER A 86 -13.77 16.96 -11.80
C SER A 86 -13.81 15.73 -10.90
N GLN A 87 -14.37 14.60 -11.36
CA GLN A 87 -14.43 13.35 -10.59
C GLN A 87 -13.16 12.52 -10.74
N LEU A 88 -12.46 12.65 -11.87
CA LEU A 88 -11.20 11.94 -12.12
C LEU A 88 -9.97 12.68 -11.56
N ALA A 89 -10.03 14.00 -11.45
CA ALA A 89 -8.92 14.79 -10.93
C ALA A 89 -8.48 14.39 -9.50
N PRO A 90 -9.36 14.27 -8.49
CA PRO A 90 -8.96 13.94 -7.13
C PRO A 90 -8.16 12.64 -6.97
N PRO A 91 -8.58 11.48 -7.52
CA PRO A 91 -7.78 10.25 -7.39
C PRO A 91 -6.44 10.35 -8.12
N LEU A 92 -6.36 11.06 -9.25
CA LEU A 92 -5.09 11.30 -9.93
C LEU A 92 -4.13 12.16 -9.10
N PHE A 93 -4.60 13.28 -8.53
CA PHE A 93 -3.76 14.11 -7.67
C PHE A 93 -3.33 13.38 -6.39
N LEU A 94 -4.23 12.64 -5.76
CA LEU A 94 -3.93 11.88 -4.54
C LEU A 94 -2.96 10.72 -4.80
N SER A 95 -3.07 10.02 -5.93
CA SER A 95 -2.12 8.94 -6.28
C SER A 95 -0.70 9.44 -6.49
N VAL A 96 -0.52 10.60 -7.15
CA VAL A 96 0.79 11.22 -7.35
C VAL A 96 1.47 11.59 -6.02
N LEU A 97 0.69 11.87 -4.98
CA LEU A 97 1.21 12.17 -3.64
C LEU A 97 1.41 10.90 -2.80
N ALA A 98 0.43 10.01 -2.78
CA ALA A 98 0.43 8.83 -1.91
C ALA A 98 1.50 7.81 -2.29
N ILE A 99 1.68 7.53 -3.60
CA ILE A 99 2.65 6.55 -4.10
C ILE A 99 4.08 6.87 -3.63
N PRO A 100 4.68 8.04 -3.95
CA PRO A 100 6.05 8.33 -3.54
C PRO A 100 6.19 8.43 -2.02
N MET A 101 5.17 8.91 -1.30
CA MET A 101 5.21 8.97 0.16
C MET A 101 5.30 7.57 0.77
N ASN A 102 4.50 6.62 0.27
CA ASN A 102 4.55 5.22 0.68
C ASN A 102 5.93 4.63 0.40
N GLU A 103 6.46 4.78 -0.82
CA GLU A 103 7.76 4.26 -1.22
C GLU A 103 8.92 4.81 -0.37
N ILE A 104 8.91 6.12 -0.09
CA ILE A 104 9.93 6.76 0.78
C ILE A 104 9.87 6.19 2.20
N PHE A 105 8.67 6.00 2.75
CA PHE A 105 8.51 5.40 4.08
C PHE A 105 9.01 3.96 4.11
N TYR A 106 8.69 3.16 3.09
CA TYR A 106 9.18 1.79 2.97
C TYR A 106 10.70 1.74 2.84
N TYR A 107 11.29 2.59 2.00
CA TYR A 107 12.73 2.69 1.84
C TYR A 107 13.41 3.05 3.16
N TRP A 108 12.87 4.03 3.90
CA TRP A 108 13.37 4.41 5.22
C TRP A 108 13.30 3.24 6.21
N ARG A 109 12.20 2.48 6.21
CA ARG A 109 12.04 1.33 7.09
C ARG A 109 13.02 0.21 6.76
N ILE A 110 13.25 -0.08 5.48
CA ILE A 110 14.25 -1.05 5.02
C ILE A 110 15.66 -0.59 5.42
N TYR A 111 15.98 0.69 5.23
CA TYR A 111 17.26 1.27 5.63
C TYR A 111 17.51 1.11 7.14
N ARG A 112 16.49 1.36 7.97
CA ARG A 112 16.57 1.16 9.43
C ARG A 112 16.79 -0.30 9.82
N LEU A 113 16.10 -1.23 9.15
CA LEU A 113 16.29 -2.67 9.39
C LEU A 113 17.66 -3.17 8.92
N ASN A 114 18.17 -2.67 7.79
CA ASN A 114 19.48 -3.05 7.26
C ASN A 114 20.62 -2.60 8.18
N GLN A 115 20.51 -1.43 8.81
CA GLN A 115 21.47 -0.98 9.83
C GLN A 115 21.56 -1.95 11.03
N GLU A 116 20.49 -2.66 11.33
CA GLU A 116 20.44 -3.61 12.45
C GLU A 116 20.80 -5.05 12.02
N ALA A 117 20.73 -5.40 10.73
CA ALA A 117 20.81 -6.79 10.23
C ALA A 117 22.10 -7.17 9.45
N GLY A 118 22.99 -6.23 9.11
CA GLY A 118 24.23 -6.55 8.37
C GLY A 118 24.06 -6.80 6.86
N PRO A 119 25.15 -7.02 6.09
CA PRO A 119 25.23 -6.78 4.63
C PRO A 119 24.39 -7.69 3.72
N THR A 120 23.67 -8.67 4.28
CA THR A 120 22.91 -9.68 3.53
C THR A 120 21.58 -9.17 2.97
N ALA A 121 21.14 -7.95 3.32
CA ALA A 121 19.86 -7.38 2.88
C ALA A 121 19.90 -6.69 1.49
N HIS A 122 21.06 -6.62 0.83
CA HIS A 122 21.25 -5.83 -0.41
C HIS A 122 20.66 -6.45 -1.70
N TYR A 123 20.04 -7.63 -1.66
CA TYR A 123 19.78 -8.43 -2.87
C TYR A 123 18.31 -8.57 -3.32
N VAL A 124 17.35 -7.84 -2.74
CA VAL A 124 15.92 -8.07 -3.01
C VAL A 124 15.19 -6.79 -3.39
N ASP A 125 15.39 -6.30 -4.61
CA ASP A 125 14.78 -5.07 -5.16
C ASP A 125 13.42 -5.33 -5.86
N GLY A 126 12.47 -6.01 -5.21
CA GLY A 126 11.17 -6.36 -5.80
C GLY A 126 9.96 -6.13 -4.90
N LEU A 127 8.76 -6.56 -5.32
CA LEU A 127 7.51 -6.58 -4.53
C LEU A 127 7.58 -7.58 -3.34
N ILE A 128 8.54 -8.51 -3.38
CA ILE A 128 8.72 -9.63 -2.46
C ILE A 128 9.16 -9.24 -1.02
N PRO A 129 10.03 -8.24 -0.77
CA PRO A 129 10.34 -7.73 0.56
C PRO A 129 9.15 -7.07 1.26
N GLN A 130 8.12 -6.62 0.54
CA GLN A 130 6.91 -6.06 1.17
C GLN A 130 6.22 -7.16 2.01
N MET A 131 6.10 -8.37 1.45
CA MET A 131 5.63 -9.56 2.16
C MET A 131 6.68 -10.10 3.15
N LEU A 132 7.97 -10.06 2.78
CA LEU A 132 9.04 -10.60 3.62
C LEU A 132 9.29 -9.76 4.89
N SER A 133 9.11 -8.44 4.84
CA SER A 133 9.23 -7.56 6.00
C SER A 133 8.16 -7.85 7.06
N PHE A 134 6.98 -8.30 6.64
CA PHE A 134 5.94 -8.82 7.53
C PHE A 134 6.37 -10.12 8.23
N ILE A 135 7.17 -10.96 7.57
CA ILE A 135 7.68 -12.24 8.11
C ILE A 135 8.90 -12.01 9.01
N LEU A 136 9.83 -11.13 8.61
CA LEU A 136 11.06 -10.85 9.33
C LEU A 136 10.83 -10.06 10.63
N VAL A 137 9.73 -9.32 10.76
CA VAL A 137 9.31 -8.67 12.03
C VAL A 137 9.04 -9.69 13.15
N ARG A 138 8.93 -10.99 12.87
CA ARG A 138 8.78 -12.02 13.91
C ARG A 138 10.10 -12.55 14.47
N VAL A 139 11.25 -12.21 13.87
CA VAL A 139 12.55 -12.74 14.29
C VAL A 139 13.37 -11.60 14.89
N PRO A 140 13.51 -11.53 16.23
CA PRO A 140 14.45 -10.61 16.84
C PRO A 140 15.86 -10.92 16.31
N PRO A 141 16.72 -9.91 16.05
CA PRO A 141 18.08 -10.11 15.53
C PRO A 141 18.93 -11.03 16.43
N SER A 142 18.55 -11.20 17.70
CA SER A 142 19.16 -12.17 18.62
C SER A 142 18.84 -13.66 18.33
N LYS A 143 18.01 -13.97 17.32
CA LYS A 143 17.66 -15.34 16.91
C LYS A 143 17.98 -15.64 15.43
N LEU A 144 18.65 -14.72 14.73
CA LEU A 144 19.05 -14.88 13.33
C LEU A 144 20.41 -15.59 13.17
N ASP A 145 20.93 -16.20 14.24
CA ASP A 145 22.17 -16.97 14.24
C ASP A 145 21.94 -18.45 13.88
N VAL A 146 21.07 -18.72 12.89
CA VAL A 146 20.75 -20.10 12.42
C VAL A 146 21.07 -20.25 10.92
N SER A 147 22.06 -19.53 10.39
CA SER A 147 22.53 -19.71 9.01
C SER A 147 23.86 -20.48 8.89
N ALA A 148 24.52 -20.82 10.00
CA ALA A 148 25.77 -21.58 9.96
C ALA A 148 25.58 -23.12 10.06
N ASP A 149 24.56 -23.60 10.77
CA ASP A 149 24.46 -25.04 11.11
C ASP A 149 23.54 -25.86 10.19
N LEU A 150 22.71 -25.24 9.36
CA LEU A 150 21.73 -25.95 8.51
C LEU A 150 22.24 -26.31 7.11
N TRP A 151 23.52 -26.01 6.79
CA TRP A 151 24.17 -26.38 5.53
C TRP A 151 25.20 -27.51 5.68
N ILE A 152 25.30 -28.14 6.87
CA ILE A 152 26.23 -29.26 7.15
C ILE A 152 25.49 -30.53 7.66
N ALA A 153 24.16 -30.61 7.62
CA ALA A 153 23.41 -31.82 7.96
C ALA A 153 22.42 -32.22 6.85
#